data_AF-A0A7V9HSJ0-F1
#
_entry.id   AF-A0A7V9HSJ0-F1
#
_cell.length_a   1.000
_cell.length_b   1.000
_cell.length_c   1.000
_cell.angle_alpha   90.00
_cell.angle_beta   90.00
_cell.angle_gamma   90.00
#
_symmetry.space_group_name_H-M   'P 1'
#
loop_
_entity.id
_entity.type
_entity.pdbx_description
1 polymer ?
#
loop_
_entity_poly.entity_id
_entity_poly.type
_entity_poly.pdbx_seq_one_letter_code
_entity_poly.pdbx_strand_id
1 'polypeptide(L)'
;MSRAQPITEEQAPQIYAMVRELTSNAKMPMPALYVIPQEQPNAFATGRSPKKAAVAITAGITKLLTPDELRGVIAHELSHIRNHDTLIQSVAATIGGAISYLGYMLLWFGGDDESPLSLVASLVLVLLAPIAASIIQLAISRQREYSADATGAQICGNPESLASALLRLEEGAKAMPMQVNQATECLYIVKPFSGKGVAKLFSTHPPIEERVRRLREMRPALG
;
A
#
# COMPACT_ATOMS: atom_id res chain seq x y z
N MET A 1 12.70 -8.31 13.86
CA MET A 1 11.38 -8.98 13.77
C MET A 1 10.37 -8.13 14.53
N SER A 2 9.30 -7.70 13.87
CA SER A 2 8.21 -6.96 14.50
C SER A 2 7.54 -7.85 15.55
N ARG A 3 7.61 -7.47 16.84
CA ARG A 3 7.03 -8.20 17.97
C ARG A 3 5.51 -7.98 18.02
N ALA A 4 4.78 -8.35 16.97
CA ALA A 4 3.33 -8.20 16.92
C ALA A 4 2.67 -9.11 17.97
N GLN A 5 1.85 -8.53 18.85
CA GLN A 5 1.11 -9.27 19.87
C GLN A 5 -0.38 -9.22 19.51
N PRO A 6 -1.08 -10.37 19.53
CA PRO A 6 -2.52 -10.35 19.34
C PRO A 6 -3.16 -9.54 20.47
N ILE A 7 -4.12 -8.70 20.12
CA ILE A 7 -4.94 -8.00 21.11
C ILE A 7 -6.29 -8.70 21.23
N THR A 8 -6.90 -8.67 22.40
CA THR A 8 -8.29 -9.13 22.62
C THR A 8 -9.24 -7.94 22.79
N GLU A 9 -10.55 -8.20 22.71
CA GLU A 9 -11.57 -7.17 22.90
C GLU A 9 -11.53 -6.57 24.31
N GLU A 10 -11.18 -7.35 25.34
CA GLU A 10 -11.03 -6.82 26.69
C GLU A 10 -9.84 -5.85 26.81
N GLN A 11 -8.78 -6.08 26.04
CA GLN A 11 -7.56 -5.26 26.08
C GLN A 11 -7.72 -3.93 25.32
N ALA A 12 -8.51 -3.92 24.24
CA ALA A 12 -8.66 -2.76 23.38
C ALA A 12 -10.11 -2.61 22.85
N PRO A 13 -11.11 -2.39 23.73
CA PRO A 13 -12.52 -2.43 23.36
C PRO A 13 -12.89 -1.37 22.31
N GLN A 14 -12.28 -0.19 22.37
CA GLN A 14 -12.53 0.89 21.41
C GLN A 14 -12.05 0.54 19.98
N ILE A 15 -10.88 -0.08 19.87
CA ILE A 15 -10.30 -0.49 18.58
C ILE A 15 -11.12 -1.65 18.01
N TYR A 16 -11.52 -2.60 18.85
CA TYR A 16 -12.40 -3.69 18.46
C TYR A 16 -13.75 -3.20 17.96
N ALA A 17 -14.39 -2.27 18.67
CA ALA A 17 -15.66 -1.67 18.24
C ALA A 17 -15.52 -0.96 16.90
N MET A 18 -14.46 -0.16 16.73
CA MET A 18 -14.16 0.55 15.49
C MET A 18 -13.98 -0.41 14.31
N VAL A 19 -13.12 -1.42 14.44
CA VAL A 19 -12.89 -2.40 13.38
C VAL A 19 -14.16 -3.21 13.09
N ARG A 20 -14.95 -3.56 14.11
CA ARG A 20 -16.23 -4.27 13.94
C ARG A 20 -17.22 -3.46 13.11
N GLU A 21 -17.32 -2.16 13.37
CA GLU A 21 -18.17 -1.26 12.59
C GLU A 21 -17.68 -1.16 11.13
N LEU A 22 -16.38 -0.92 10.92
CA LEU A 22 -15.81 -0.80 9.57
C LEU A 22 -15.93 -2.10 8.77
N THR A 23 -15.72 -3.24 9.41
CA THR A 23 -15.87 -4.56 8.75
C THR A 23 -17.33 -4.87 8.43
N SER A 24 -18.26 -4.46 9.28
CA SER A 24 -19.71 -4.50 8.99
C SER A 24 -20.05 -3.65 7.76
N ASN A 25 -19.59 -2.39 7.70
CA ASN A 25 -19.79 -1.50 6.55
C ASN A 25 -19.16 -2.07 5.27
N ALA A 26 -18.00 -2.74 5.40
CA ALA A 26 -17.31 -3.39 4.30
C ALA A 26 -17.87 -4.77 3.93
N LYS A 27 -18.86 -5.29 4.67
CA LYS A 27 -19.44 -6.64 4.53
C LYS A 27 -18.37 -7.74 4.55
N MET A 28 -17.42 -7.63 5.48
CA MET A 28 -16.31 -8.56 5.64
C MET A 28 -16.27 -9.12 7.07
N PRO A 29 -15.72 -10.33 7.28
CA PRO A 29 -15.55 -10.87 8.62
C PRO A 29 -14.49 -10.06 9.40
N MET A 30 -14.58 -10.11 10.73
CA MET A 30 -13.62 -9.48 11.63
C MET A 30 -12.22 -10.10 11.42
N PRO A 31 -11.18 -9.30 11.09
CA PRO A 31 -9.82 -9.79 11.01
C PRO A 31 -9.22 -10.01 12.40
N ALA A 32 -8.14 -10.79 12.47
CA ALA A 32 -7.32 -10.83 13.67
C ALA A 32 -6.63 -9.47 13.89
N LEU A 33 -6.60 -8.99 15.13
CA LEU A 33 -6.01 -7.70 15.48
C LEU A 33 -4.72 -7.88 16.26
N TYR A 34 -3.72 -7.06 15.90
CA TYR A 34 -2.41 -7.09 16.53
C TYR A 34 -1.94 -5.67 16.89
N VAL A 35 -1.22 -5.55 18.00
CA VAL A 35 -0.47 -4.36 18.35
C VAL A 35 1.02 -4.66 18.29
N ILE A 36 1.76 -3.76 17.66
CA ILE A 36 3.22 -3.79 17.60
C ILE A 36 3.75 -2.75 18.59
N PRO A 37 4.58 -3.14 19.59
CA PRO A 37 5.11 -2.23 20.60
C PRO A 37 6.28 -1.40 20.02
N GLN A 38 5.98 -0.64 18.97
CA GLN A 38 6.89 0.29 18.31
C GLN A 38 6.32 1.69 18.42
N GLU A 39 7.17 2.66 18.74
CA GLU A 39 6.81 4.08 18.81
C GLU A 39 6.64 4.71 17.44
N GLN A 40 7.18 4.08 16.39
CA GLN A 40 7.01 4.56 15.02
C GLN A 40 5.55 4.36 14.57
N PRO A 41 4.81 5.43 14.21
CA PRO A 41 3.45 5.32 13.73
C PRO A 41 3.36 4.50 12.44
N ASN A 42 2.61 3.41 12.47
CA ASN A 42 2.30 2.60 11.31
C ASN A 42 1.06 1.72 11.55
N ALA A 43 0.40 1.32 10.48
CA ALA A 43 -0.58 0.25 10.45
C ALA A 43 -0.51 -0.47 9.11
N PHE A 44 -0.85 -1.75 9.08
CA PHE A 44 -0.94 -2.50 7.84
C PHE A 44 -1.92 -3.66 7.95
N ALA A 45 -2.57 -3.97 6.84
CA ALA A 45 -3.35 -5.19 6.68
C ALA A 45 -2.57 -6.28 5.94
N THR A 46 -2.80 -7.53 6.30
CA THR A 46 -2.28 -8.69 5.57
C THR A 46 -3.30 -9.82 5.53
N GLY A 47 -3.28 -10.63 4.48
CA GLY A 47 -4.19 -11.75 4.33
C GLY A 47 -4.44 -12.12 2.88
N ARG A 48 -4.67 -13.41 2.62
CA ARG A 48 -4.97 -13.90 1.26
C ARG A 48 -6.45 -13.75 0.89
N SER A 49 -7.31 -13.52 1.88
CA SER A 49 -8.75 -13.35 1.71
C SER A 49 -9.33 -12.63 2.92
N PRO A 50 -10.52 -11.99 2.81
CA PRO A 50 -11.22 -11.42 3.95
C PRO A 50 -11.38 -12.39 5.13
N LYS A 51 -11.61 -13.68 4.86
CA LYS A 51 -11.77 -14.73 5.88
C LYS A 51 -10.49 -15.09 6.64
N LYS A 52 -9.33 -14.74 6.10
CA LYS A 52 -7.99 -15.03 6.66
C LYS A 52 -7.13 -13.78 6.56
N ALA A 53 -7.59 -12.72 7.25
CA ALA A 53 -6.94 -11.43 7.30
C ALA A 53 -6.55 -11.05 8.73
N ALA A 54 -5.51 -10.24 8.84
CA ALA A 54 -5.03 -9.64 10.06
C ALA A 54 -4.75 -8.15 9.82
N VAL A 55 -5.04 -7.33 10.82
CA VAL A 55 -4.68 -5.90 10.85
C VAL A 55 -3.74 -5.70 12.03
N ALA A 56 -2.60 -5.08 11.78
CA ALA A 56 -1.63 -4.72 12.80
C ALA A 56 -1.48 -3.21 12.86
N ILE A 57 -1.48 -2.67 14.08
CA ILE A 57 -1.24 -1.25 14.36
C ILE A 57 -0.07 -1.11 15.33
N THR A 58 0.71 -0.03 15.24
CA THR A 58 1.78 0.24 16.20
C THR A 58 1.27 1.00 17.43
N ALA A 59 1.95 0.88 18.57
CA ALA A 59 1.66 1.73 19.74
C ALA A 59 1.86 3.23 19.42
N GLY A 60 2.78 3.54 18.50
CA GLY A 60 3.01 4.89 18.00
C GLY A 60 1.81 5.49 17.27
N ILE A 61 1.14 4.71 16.41
CA ILE A 61 0.03 5.25 15.61
C ILE A 61 -1.18 5.61 16.49
N THR A 62 -1.42 4.84 17.55
CA THR A 62 -2.50 5.11 18.51
C THR A 62 -2.22 6.32 19.39
N LYS A 63 -0.97 6.73 19.55
CA LYS A 63 -0.58 7.95 20.28
C LYS A 63 -0.61 9.18 19.37
N LEU A 64 -0.28 9.02 18.08
CA LEU A 64 -0.21 10.11 17.12
C LEU A 64 -1.57 10.51 16.56
N LEU A 65 -2.41 9.54 16.20
CA LEU A 65 -3.67 9.78 15.51
C LEU A 65 -4.84 9.91 16.49
N THR A 66 -5.77 10.78 16.17
CA THR A 66 -7.09 10.82 16.82
C THR A 66 -7.88 9.55 16.48
N PRO A 67 -8.92 9.20 17.27
CA PRO A 67 -9.78 8.05 16.95
C PRO A 67 -10.40 8.11 15.55
N ASP A 68 -10.76 9.30 15.07
CA ASP A 68 -11.31 9.49 13.72
C ASP A 68 -10.25 9.27 12.63
N GLU A 69 -9.04 9.79 12.82
CA GLU A 69 -7.92 9.56 11.90
C GLU A 69 -7.50 8.08 11.83
N LEU A 70 -7.42 7.43 12.99
CA LEU A 70 -7.12 6.00 13.06
C LEU A 70 -8.19 5.16 12.36
N ARG A 71 -9.46 5.56 12.49
CA ARG A 71 -10.59 4.94 11.77
C ARG A 71 -10.39 5.04 10.26
N GLY A 72 -9.99 6.20 9.76
CA GLY A 72 -9.68 6.42 8.34
C GLY A 72 -8.55 5.50 7.84
N VAL A 73 -7.46 5.40 8.61
CA VAL A 73 -6.33 4.52 8.29
C VAL A 73 -6.75 3.04 8.29
N ILE A 74 -7.47 2.57 9.31
CA ILE A 74 -7.94 1.19 9.38
C ILE A 74 -8.89 0.89 8.21
N ALA A 75 -9.79 1.82 7.86
CA ALA A 75 -10.68 1.65 6.72
C ALA A 75 -9.92 1.50 5.39
N HIS A 76 -8.84 2.27 5.21
CA HIS A 76 -7.92 2.13 4.08
C HIS A 76 -7.27 0.74 4.07
N GLU A 77 -6.71 0.27 5.19
CA GLU A 77 -6.09 -1.05 5.28
C GLU A 77 -7.08 -2.21 5.00
N LEU A 78 -8.30 -2.11 5.53
CA LEU A 78 -9.38 -3.06 5.23
C LEU A 78 -9.76 -3.07 3.74
N SER A 79 -9.66 -1.92 3.07
CA SER A 79 -9.99 -1.82 1.65
C SER A 79 -9.02 -2.62 0.76
N HIS A 80 -7.73 -2.71 1.11
CA HIS A 80 -6.77 -3.56 0.39
C HIS A 80 -7.16 -5.04 0.46
N ILE A 81 -7.64 -5.49 1.64
CA ILE A 81 -8.13 -6.87 1.82
C ILE A 81 -9.40 -7.09 0.99
N ARG A 82 -10.36 -6.17 1.09
CA ARG A 82 -11.64 -6.25 0.37
C ARG A 82 -11.44 -6.26 -1.14
N ASN A 83 -10.49 -5.48 -1.64
CA ASN A 83 -10.25 -5.34 -3.07
C ASN A 83 -9.24 -6.36 -3.63
N HIS A 84 -8.73 -7.28 -2.80
CA HIS A 84 -7.80 -8.33 -3.19
C HIS A 84 -6.48 -7.82 -3.78
N ASP A 85 -5.95 -6.73 -3.23
CA ASP A 85 -4.79 -6.03 -3.80
C ASP A 85 -3.54 -6.91 -3.84
N THR A 86 -3.32 -7.73 -2.81
CA THR A 86 -2.22 -8.70 -2.78
C THR A 86 -2.28 -9.68 -3.96
N LEU A 87 -3.48 -10.14 -4.34
CA LEU A 87 -3.65 -11.04 -5.49
C LEU A 87 -3.35 -10.29 -6.80
N ILE A 88 -3.93 -9.10 -6.98
CA ILE A 88 -3.74 -8.28 -8.19
C ILE A 88 -2.25 -7.98 -8.38
N GLN A 89 -1.56 -7.58 -7.32
CA GLN A 89 -0.13 -7.27 -7.38
C GLN A 89 0.72 -8.51 -7.64
N SER A 90 0.36 -9.67 -7.07
CA SER A 90 1.05 -10.94 -7.34
C SER A 90 0.90 -11.38 -8.80
N VAL A 91 -0.30 -11.23 -9.38
CA VAL A 91 -0.56 -11.53 -10.80
C VAL A 91 0.21 -10.57 -11.70
N ALA A 92 0.18 -9.27 -11.41
CA ALA A 92 0.94 -8.26 -12.18
C ALA A 92 2.46 -8.51 -12.12
N ALA A 93 2.98 -8.87 -10.95
CA ALA A 93 4.39 -9.25 -10.78
C ALA A 93 4.74 -10.50 -11.59
N THR A 94 3.87 -11.52 -11.57
CA THR A 94 4.06 -12.76 -12.33
C THR A 94 4.08 -12.51 -13.83
N ILE A 95 3.16 -11.70 -14.36
CA ILE A 95 3.10 -11.34 -15.78
C ILE A 95 4.35 -10.54 -16.18
N GLY A 96 4.75 -9.55 -15.37
CA GLY A 96 5.98 -8.78 -15.64
C GLY A 96 7.24 -9.65 -15.63
N GLY A 97 7.30 -10.61 -14.69
CA GLY A 97 8.38 -11.61 -14.63
C GLY A 97 8.40 -12.52 -15.85
N ALA A 98 7.23 -13.00 -16.30
CA ALA A 98 7.12 -13.82 -17.51
C ALA A 98 7.54 -13.06 -18.77
N ILE A 99 7.14 -11.79 -18.92
CA ILE A 99 7.57 -10.93 -20.05
C ILE A 99 9.10 -10.76 -20.03
N SER A 100 9.66 -10.50 -18.85
CA SER A 100 11.11 -10.34 -18.70
C SER A 100 11.85 -11.63 -19.06
N TYR A 101 11.34 -12.77 -18.60
CA TYR A 101 11.89 -14.09 -18.91
C TYR A 101 11.84 -14.42 -20.41
N LEU A 102 10.71 -14.14 -21.09
CA LEU A 102 10.59 -14.33 -22.53
C LEU A 102 11.59 -13.43 -23.30
N GLY A 103 11.77 -12.19 -22.86
CA GLY A 103 12.80 -11.29 -23.41
C GLY A 103 14.21 -11.88 -23.31
N TYR A 104 14.56 -12.45 -22.16
CA TYR A 104 15.83 -13.15 -21.97
C TYR A 104 15.95 -14.41 -22.83
N MET A 105 14.89 -15.20 -22.96
CA MET A 105 14.90 -16.39 -23.82
C MET A 105 15.14 -16.05 -25.29
N LEU A 106 14.56 -14.94 -25.77
CA LEU A 106 14.80 -14.45 -27.14
C LEU A 106 16.27 -14.14 -27.42
N LEU A 107 17.05 -13.69 -26.43
CA LEU A 107 18.51 -13.53 -26.58
C LEU A 107 19.24 -14.87 -26.73
N TRP A 108 18.80 -15.90 -26.01
CA TRP A 108 19.52 -17.17 -25.91
C TRP A 108 19.15 -18.15 -27.02
N PHE A 109 17.91 -18.06 -27.53
CA PHE A 109 17.34 -19.01 -28.52
C PHE A 109 16.95 -18.36 -29.85
N GLY A 110 16.95 -17.03 -29.96
CA GLY A 110 16.53 -16.31 -31.18
C GLY A 110 17.66 -16.00 -32.17
N GLY A 111 18.89 -16.43 -31.90
CA GLY A 111 20.10 -16.06 -32.65
C GLY A 111 20.44 -16.99 -33.82
N ASP A 112 19.48 -17.27 -34.72
CA ASP A 112 19.78 -18.01 -35.97
C ASP A 112 20.14 -17.06 -37.13
N ASP A 113 19.86 -15.76 -36.98
CA ASP A 113 20.26 -14.70 -37.92
C ASP A 113 21.39 -13.85 -37.31
N GLU A 114 22.64 -14.07 -37.75
CA GLU A 114 23.84 -13.32 -37.34
C GLU A 114 23.92 -11.90 -37.93
N SER A 115 22.78 -11.22 -38.07
CA SER A 115 22.76 -9.82 -38.48
C SER A 115 23.11 -8.93 -37.29
N PRO A 116 24.05 -7.97 -37.42
CA PRO A 116 24.29 -6.96 -36.38
C PRO A 116 23.01 -6.22 -35.95
N LEU A 117 22.01 -6.15 -36.83
CA LEU A 117 20.72 -5.51 -36.54
C LEU A 117 19.83 -6.34 -35.60
N SER A 118 19.85 -7.68 -35.71
CA SER A 118 19.05 -8.57 -34.85
C SER A 118 19.60 -8.57 -33.41
N LEU A 119 20.93 -8.57 -33.26
CA LEU A 119 21.62 -8.47 -31.97
C LEU A 119 21.35 -7.14 -31.25
N VAL A 120 21.35 -6.02 -31.99
CA VAL A 120 21.02 -4.72 -31.42
C VAL A 120 19.54 -4.66 -31.00
N ALA A 121 18.63 -5.17 -31.83
CA ALA A 121 17.21 -5.20 -31.52
C ALA A 121 16.90 -6.06 -30.27
N SER A 122 17.54 -7.23 -30.15
CA SER A 122 17.35 -8.11 -28.99
C SER A 122 17.93 -7.50 -27.71
N LEU A 123 19.09 -6.84 -27.79
CA LEU A 123 19.69 -6.13 -26.66
C LEU A 123 18.79 -4.98 -26.17
N VAL A 124 18.24 -4.20 -27.09
CA VAL A 124 17.28 -3.14 -26.78
C VAL A 124 16.04 -3.72 -26.10
N LEU A 125 15.48 -4.82 -26.59
CA LEU A 125 14.29 -5.45 -26.01
C LEU A 125 14.55 -5.90 -24.56
N VAL A 126 15.70 -6.52 -24.27
CA VAL A 126 16.03 -7.00 -22.92
C VAL A 126 16.28 -5.89 -21.92
N LEU A 127 16.75 -4.73 -22.38
CA LEU A 127 16.86 -3.56 -21.51
C LEU A 127 15.50 -2.87 -21.31
N LEU A 128 14.71 -2.72 -22.37
CA LEU A 128 13.46 -1.96 -22.31
C LEU A 128 12.29 -2.75 -21.72
N ALA A 129 12.21 -4.07 -21.92
CA ALA A 129 11.08 -4.87 -21.44
C ALA A 129 10.94 -4.87 -19.90
N PRO A 130 12.00 -5.07 -19.10
CA PRO A 130 11.91 -4.96 -17.64
C PRO A 130 11.54 -3.55 -17.16
N ILE A 131 12.03 -2.51 -17.85
CA ILE A 131 11.69 -1.12 -17.54
C ILE A 131 10.20 -0.87 -17.79
N ALA A 132 9.69 -1.27 -18.95
CA ALA A 132 8.28 -1.16 -19.29
C ALA A 132 7.39 -1.94 -18.31
N ALA A 133 7.76 -3.18 -17.98
CA ALA A 133 7.06 -3.99 -16.99
C ALA A 133 7.04 -3.31 -15.60
N SER A 134 8.16 -2.75 -15.17
CA SER A 134 8.26 -2.03 -13.89
C SER A 134 7.38 -0.77 -13.87
N ILE A 135 7.33 -0.01 -14.96
CA ILE A 135 6.44 1.16 -15.09
C ILE A 135 4.97 0.75 -14.97
N ILE A 136 4.57 -0.32 -15.65
CA ILE A 136 3.21 -0.85 -15.58
C ILE A 136 2.88 -1.30 -14.15
N GLN A 137 3.78 -2.03 -13.49
CA GLN A 137 3.58 -2.47 -12.10
C GLN A 137 3.43 -1.29 -11.13
N LEU A 138 4.26 -0.25 -11.28
CA LEU A 138 4.16 0.97 -10.47
C LEU A 138 2.86 1.74 -10.73
N ALA A 139 2.40 1.77 -11.98
CA ALA A 139 1.12 2.37 -12.33
C ALA A 139 -0.06 1.61 -11.70
N ILE A 140 -0.04 0.27 -11.76
CA ILE A 140 -1.04 -0.59 -11.11
C ILE A 140 -1.03 -0.34 -9.60
N SER A 141 0.14 -0.33 -8.95
CA SER A 141 0.28 -0.06 -7.52
C SER A 141 -0.36 1.26 -7.11
N ARG A 142 -0.07 2.36 -7.83
CA ARG A 142 -0.69 3.67 -7.55
C ARG A 142 -2.20 3.67 -7.76
N GLN A 143 -2.69 2.99 -8.79
CA GLN A 143 -4.13 2.88 -9.03
C GLN A 143 -4.83 2.10 -7.90
N ARG A 144 -4.18 1.08 -7.34
CA ARG A 144 -4.68 0.34 -6.18
C ARG A 144 -4.78 1.23 -4.94
N GLU A 145 -3.77 2.06 -4.67
CA GLU A 145 -3.80 3.04 -3.57
C GLU A 145 -4.96 4.02 -3.69
N TYR A 146 -5.20 4.60 -4.88
CA TYR A 146 -6.34 5.50 -5.07
C TYR A 146 -7.69 4.78 -4.93
N SER A 147 -7.77 3.53 -5.41
CA SER A 147 -8.96 2.69 -5.21
C SER A 147 -9.18 2.39 -3.73
N ALA A 148 -8.11 2.16 -2.98
CA ALA A 148 -8.14 1.91 -1.55
C ALA A 148 -8.57 3.15 -0.76
N ASP A 149 -8.08 4.34 -1.12
CA ASP A 149 -8.52 5.61 -0.56
C ASP A 149 -10.03 5.82 -0.72
N ALA A 150 -10.53 5.65 -1.94
CA ALA A 150 -11.95 5.82 -2.22
C ALA A 150 -12.82 4.78 -1.51
N THR A 151 -12.39 3.53 -1.50
CA THR A 151 -13.12 2.44 -0.82
C THR A 151 -13.08 2.62 0.70
N GLY A 152 -11.92 3.01 1.26
CA GLY A 152 -11.74 3.29 2.68
C GLY A 152 -12.61 4.46 3.13
N ALA A 153 -12.69 5.54 2.36
CA ALA A 153 -13.59 6.66 2.62
C ALA A 153 -15.06 6.23 2.63
N GLN A 154 -15.48 5.35 1.71
CA GLN A 154 -16.84 4.78 1.69
C GLN A 154 -17.11 3.88 2.91
N ILE A 155 -16.15 3.04 3.31
CA ILE A 155 -16.26 2.17 4.49
C ILE A 155 -16.34 2.99 5.78
N CYS A 156 -15.52 4.03 5.89
CA CYS A 156 -15.44 4.92 7.05
C CYS A 156 -16.66 5.85 7.16
N GLY A 157 -17.24 6.23 6.01
CA GLY A 157 -18.32 7.21 5.89
C GLY A 157 -17.85 8.67 5.92
N ASN A 158 -16.54 8.90 6.07
CA ASN A 158 -15.94 10.23 6.13
C ASN A 158 -14.58 10.23 5.40
N PRO A 159 -14.47 10.86 4.21
CA PRO A 159 -13.20 10.99 3.50
C PRO A 159 -12.16 11.83 4.24
N GLU A 160 -12.58 12.78 5.08
CA GLU A 160 -11.64 13.67 5.78
C GLU A 160 -10.83 12.92 6.83
N SER A 161 -11.38 11.84 7.42
CA SER A 161 -10.68 11.00 8.40
C SER A 161 -9.34 10.45 7.88
N LEU A 162 -9.32 9.96 6.64
CA LEU A 162 -8.07 9.49 6.02
C LEU A 162 -7.20 10.65 5.55
N ALA A 163 -7.80 11.71 5.01
CA ALA A 163 -7.06 12.87 4.52
C ALA A 163 -6.26 13.57 5.63
N SER A 164 -6.89 13.81 6.79
CA SER A 164 -6.24 14.39 7.97
C SER A 164 -5.16 13.46 8.54
N ALA A 165 -5.44 12.15 8.59
CA ALA A 165 -4.47 11.15 9.04
C ALA A 165 -3.20 11.14 8.18
N LEU A 166 -3.33 11.21 6.85
CA LEU A 166 -2.18 11.25 5.93
C LEU A 166 -1.29 12.47 6.19
N LEU A 167 -1.90 13.66 6.38
CA LEU A 167 -1.16 14.88 6.68
C LEU A 167 -0.45 14.77 8.04
N ARG A 168 -1.12 14.25 9.07
CA ARG A 168 -0.54 14.07 10.41
C ARG A 168 0.58 13.04 10.42
N LEU A 169 0.47 11.96 9.65
CA LEU A 169 1.54 10.98 9.48
C LEU A 169 2.73 11.58 8.72
N GLU A 170 2.50 12.44 7.71
CA GLU A 170 3.56 13.14 7.00
C GLU A 170 4.34 14.08 7.93
N GLU A 171 3.64 14.86 8.74
CA GLU A 171 4.24 15.73 9.76
C GLU A 171 5.02 14.92 10.81
N GLY A 172 4.43 13.83 11.31
CA GLY A 172 5.08 12.93 12.26
C GLY A 172 6.35 12.27 11.72
N ALA A 173 6.35 11.88 10.45
CA ALA A 173 7.52 11.31 9.77
C ALA A 173 8.66 12.33 9.58
N LYS A 174 8.34 13.62 9.42
CA LYS A 174 9.35 14.71 9.38
C LYS A 174 9.98 14.95 10.75
N ALA A 175 9.20 14.80 11.82
CA ALA A 175 9.65 15.04 13.19
C ALA A 175 10.51 13.91 13.77
N MET A 176 10.28 12.67 13.34
CA MET A 176 11.09 11.50 13.71
C MET A 176 11.65 10.79 12.46
N PRO A 177 12.86 11.18 11.99
CA PRO A 177 13.51 10.51 10.88
C PRO A 177 13.74 9.04 11.25
N MET A 178 13.08 8.13 10.54
CA MET A 178 13.11 6.73 10.92
C MET A 178 14.39 6.04 10.45
N GLN A 179 14.95 5.17 11.28
CA GLN A 179 15.88 4.13 10.84
C GLN A 179 15.10 2.86 10.56
N VAL A 180 14.47 2.77 9.37
CA VAL A 180 13.77 1.55 8.93
C VAL A 180 14.72 0.70 8.10
N ASN A 181 14.65 -0.62 8.28
CA ASN A 181 15.30 -1.55 7.37
C ASN A 181 14.61 -1.48 5.98
N GLN A 182 15.38 -1.27 4.91
CA GLN A 182 14.88 -1.19 3.53
C GLN A 182 13.94 -2.35 3.17
N ALA A 183 14.17 -3.55 3.70
CA ALA A 183 13.33 -4.72 3.46
C ALA A 183 11.89 -4.61 4.02
N THR A 184 11.64 -3.68 4.93
CA THR A 184 10.33 -3.46 5.56
C THR A 184 9.67 -2.14 5.18
N GLU A 185 10.33 -1.30 4.37
CA GLU A 185 9.81 0.02 3.97
C GLU A 185 8.44 -0.05 3.28
N CYS A 186 8.17 -1.12 2.52
CA CYS A 186 6.90 -1.32 1.84
C CYS A 186 5.70 -1.56 2.78
N LEU A 187 5.94 -1.78 4.08
CA LEU A 187 4.89 -1.97 5.08
C LEU A 187 4.50 -0.67 5.78
N TYR A 188 5.14 0.46 5.47
CA TYR A 188 4.91 1.74 6.16
C TYR A 188 3.96 2.64 5.37
N ILE A 189 2.93 3.17 6.06
CA ILE A 189 1.92 4.07 5.48
C ILE A 189 2.57 5.36 4.92
N VAL A 190 3.56 5.90 5.63
CA VAL A 190 4.35 7.05 5.19
C VAL A 190 5.81 6.65 5.13
N LYS A 191 6.49 7.00 4.03
CA LYS A 191 7.88 6.62 3.82
C LYS A 191 8.84 7.41 4.71
N PRO A 192 9.84 6.75 5.31
CA PRO A 192 10.94 7.42 6.02
C PRO A 192 11.92 8.16 5.12
N PHE A 193 12.02 7.75 3.85
CA PHE A 193 12.89 8.38 2.87
C PHE A 193 12.07 9.14 1.82
N SER A 194 12.02 10.46 1.95
CA SER A 194 11.62 11.35 0.87
C SER A 194 12.77 11.45 -0.14
N GLY A 195 12.83 10.48 -1.05
CA GLY A 195 13.73 10.56 -2.20
C GLY A 195 13.22 11.64 -3.17
N LYS A 196 13.98 12.73 -3.35
CA LYS A 196 13.69 13.77 -4.36
C LYS A 196 13.94 13.22 -5.78
N GLY A 197 13.17 13.67 -6.78
CA GLY A 197 13.41 13.36 -8.20
C GLY A 197 12.96 11.97 -8.64
N VAL A 198 13.84 11.22 -9.33
CA VAL A 198 13.56 9.90 -9.93
C VAL A 198 13.09 8.86 -8.90
N ALA A 199 13.50 8.99 -7.64
CA ALA A 199 13.04 8.15 -6.53
C ALA A 199 11.52 8.26 -6.26
N LYS A 200 10.88 9.39 -6.61
CA LYS A 200 9.42 9.57 -6.55
C LYS A 200 8.70 8.72 -7.61
N LEU A 201 9.36 8.45 -8.74
CA LEU A 201 8.84 7.56 -9.79
C LEU A 201 8.86 6.10 -9.34
N PHE A 202 9.83 5.70 -8.52
CA PHE A 202 9.92 4.36 -7.92
C PHE A 202 9.16 4.23 -6.59
N SER A 203 8.34 5.23 -6.22
CA SER A 203 7.51 5.12 -5.03
C SER A 203 6.26 4.29 -5.30
N THR A 204 6.06 3.25 -4.48
CA THR A 204 4.86 2.39 -4.49
C THR A 204 3.60 3.15 -4.08
N HIS A 205 3.74 4.17 -3.23
CA HIS A 205 2.64 5.07 -2.85
C HIS A 205 2.63 6.36 -3.68
N PRO A 206 1.45 6.82 -4.12
CA PRO A 206 1.29 8.11 -4.77
C PRO A 206 1.55 9.28 -3.80
N PRO A 207 1.79 10.50 -4.32
CA PRO A 207 1.99 11.69 -3.49
C PRO A 207 0.84 11.92 -2.51
N ILE A 208 1.15 12.27 -1.26
CA ILE A 208 0.14 12.51 -0.21
C ILE A 208 -0.81 13.64 -0.62
N GLU A 209 -0.29 14.69 -1.23
CA GLU A 209 -1.08 15.86 -1.64
C GLU A 209 -2.17 15.47 -2.65
N GLU A 210 -1.83 14.55 -3.57
CA GLU A 210 -2.77 14.03 -4.57
C GLU A 210 -3.85 13.15 -3.93
N ARG A 211 -3.47 12.28 -2.99
CA ARG A 211 -4.42 11.45 -2.23
C ARG A 211 -5.40 12.30 -1.42
N VAL A 212 -4.86 13.28 -0.69
CA VAL A 212 -5.66 14.24 0.11
C VAL A 212 -6.61 15.03 -0.77
N ARG A 213 -6.16 15.51 -1.94
CA ARG A 213 -7.02 16.22 -2.88
C ARG A 213 -8.21 15.35 -3.31
N ARG A 214 -7.95 14.13 -3.79
CA ARG A 214 -8.99 13.18 -4.23
C ARG A 214 -9.97 12.82 -3.12
N LEU A 215 -9.48 12.57 -1.91
CA LEU A 215 -10.35 12.31 -0.75
C LEU A 215 -11.27 13.48 -0.45
N ARG A 216 -10.76 14.72 -0.50
CA ARG A 216 -11.56 15.92 -0.27
C ARG A 216 -12.56 16.21 -1.38
N GLU A 217 -12.25 15.82 -2.62
CA GLU A 217 -13.20 15.87 -3.75
C GLU A 217 -14.38 14.90 -3.57
N MET A 218 -14.22 13.82 -2.79
CA MET A 218 -15.31 12.90 -2.45
C MET A 218 -16.27 13.46 -1.39
N ARG A 219 -15.91 14.56 -0.73
CA ARG A 219 -16.80 15.18 0.26
C ARG A 219 -18.08 15.63 -0.47
N PRO A 220 -19.28 15.33 0.06
CA PRO A 220 -20.49 15.93 -0.46
C PRO A 220 -20.29 17.44 -0.54
N ALA A 221 -20.61 18.07 -1.67
CA ALA A 221 -20.71 19.52 -1.72
C ALA A 221 -21.68 19.91 -0.60
N LEU A 222 -21.23 20.76 0.32
CA LEU A 222 -22.11 21.34 1.34
C LEU A 222 -23.21 22.08 0.57
N GLY A 223 -24.38 21.46 0.47
CA GLY A 223 -25.61 22.06 -0.03
C GLY A 223 -26.38 22.68 1.11
#